data_AF-A0A537F2J1-F1
#
_entry.id   AF-A0A537F2J1-F1
#
_cell.length_a   1.000
_cell.length_b   1.000
_cell.length_c   1.000
_cell.angle_alpha   90.00
_cell.angle_beta   90.00
_cell.angle_gamma   90.00
#
_symmetry.space_group_name_H-M   'P 1'
#
loop_
_entity.id
_entity.type
_entity.pdbx_description
1 polymer ?
#
loop_
_entity_poly.entity_id
_entity_poly.type
_entity_poly.pdbx_seq_one_letter_code
_entity_poly.pdbx_strand_id
1 'polypeptide(L)'
;MKKIAFSMCLIMATLVILSVPLLAHAPPNTPPTIGTPIIQPSSPTYNAPATVSVNVTDQHSSVQNVTITYTTDNWKMVNTTLLASYNATTTTATAQIPALATGGHISFYVVAFNGNGIKGVNNNSGSYFGYDVAAPPSLITTTNGWIVTGIILGSLGAFAVAALHFLRKRPRTSSHPTN
;
A
#
# COMPACT_ATOMS: atom_id res chain seq x y z
N MET A 1 22.18 67.80 -46.23
CA MET A 1 22.77 66.73 -45.39
C MET A 1 21.96 66.43 -44.12
N LYS A 2 21.45 67.43 -43.39
CA LYS A 2 20.75 67.27 -42.09
C LYS A 2 19.43 66.45 -42.13
N LYS A 3 18.70 66.46 -43.27
CA LYS A 3 17.42 65.74 -43.45
C LYS A 3 17.58 64.22 -43.66
N ILE A 4 18.71 63.79 -44.24
CA ILE A 4 19.00 62.38 -44.54
C ILE A 4 19.40 61.64 -43.26
N ALA A 5 20.20 62.27 -42.40
CA ALA A 5 20.59 61.72 -41.10
C ALA A 5 19.39 61.53 -40.15
N PHE A 6 18.42 62.45 -40.18
CA PHE A 6 17.20 62.34 -39.36
C PHE A 6 16.29 61.19 -39.86
N SER A 7 16.19 61.02 -41.17
CA SER A 7 15.40 59.95 -41.80
C SER A 7 16.00 58.55 -41.54
N MET A 8 17.33 58.40 -41.60
CA MET A 8 17.96 57.12 -41.24
C MET A 8 17.80 56.78 -39.76
N CYS A 9 17.84 57.77 -38.87
CA CYS A 9 17.62 57.54 -37.44
C CYS A 9 16.19 57.08 -37.14
N LEU A 10 15.19 57.63 -37.86
CA LEU A 10 13.79 57.21 -37.75
C LEU A 10 13.56 55.79 -38.29
N ILE A 11 14.25 55.40 -39.37
CA ILE A 11 14.17 54.04 -39.94
C ILE A 11 14.87 53.02 -39.03
N MET A 12 16.01 53.37 -38.43
CA MET A 12 16.69 52.50 -37.46
C MET A 12 15.87 52.36 -36.16
N ALA A 13 15.27 53.45 -35.67
CA ALA A 13 14.39 53.41 -34.51
C ALA A 13 13.15 52.53 -34.77
N THR A 14 12.55 52.59 -35.95
CA THR A 14 11.37 51.74 -36.29
C THR A 14 11.72 50.26 -36.45
N LEU A 15 12.89 49.91 -36.98
CA LEU A 15 13.34 48.50 -37.03
C LEU A 15 13.58 47.91 -35.63
N VAL A 16 14.10 48.71 -34.68
CA VAL A 16 14.33 48.27 -33.29
C VAL A 16 13.02 48.06 -32.52
N ILE A 17 11.96 48.81 -32.84
CA ILE A 17 10.64 48.65 -32.22
C ILE A 17 9.87 47.45 -32.80
N LEU A 18 10.14 47.03 -34.05
CA LEU A 18 9.55 45.79 -34.61
C LEU A 18 10.23 44.51 -34.11
N SER A 19 11.43 44.60 -33.53
CA SER A 19 12.20 43.45 -33.05
C SER A 19 12.04 43.17 -31.55
N VAL A 20 11.07 43.78 -30.84
CA VAL A 20 10.75 43.28 -29.49
C VAL A 20 10.22 41.86 -29.66
N PRO A 21 10.94 40.81 -29.22
CA PRO A 21 10.32 39.50 -29.15
C PRO A 21 9.15 39.68 -28.19
N LEU A 22 7.95 39.41 -28.68
CA LEU A 22 6.80 39.20 -27.82
C LEU A 22 7.22 38.04 -26.91
N LEU A 23 7.70 38.36 -25.71
CA LEU A 23 7.94 37.41 -24.64
C LEU A 23 6.54 36.94 -24.24
N ALA A 24 5.97 36.04 -25.05
CA ALA A 24 4.84 35.24 -24.67
C ALA A 24 5.30 34.50 -23.41
N HIS A 25 4.90 35.03 -22.26
CA HIS A 25 5.13 34.38 -20.98
C HIS A 25 4.40 33.05 -21.09
N ALA A 26 5.15 31.96 -21.28
CA ALA A 26 4.57 30.63 -21.35
C ALA A 26 3.70 30.45 -20.10
N PRO A 27 2.50 29.85 -20.20
CA PRO A 27 1.66 29.59 -19.05
C PRO A 27 2.49 28.91 -17.95
N PRO A 28 2.30 29.28 -16.68
CA PRO A 28 3.06 28.71 -15.58
C PRO A 28 3.00 27.18 -15.64
N ASN A 29 4.17 26.56 -15.75
CA ASN A 29 4.30 25.11 -15.84
C ASN A 29 4.31 24.54 -14.40
N THR A 30 3.15 24.59 -13.73
CA THR A 30 2.99 24.17 -12.33
C THR A 30 2.40 22.75 -12.23
N PRO A 31 2.91 21.89 -11.34
CA PRO A 31 2.32 20.57 -11.09
C PRO A 31 0.89 20.64 -10.53
N PRO A 32 0.10 19.55 -10.66
CA PRO A 32 -1.14 19.40 -9.90
C PRO A 32 -0.93 19.55 -8.39
N THR A 33 -1.91 20.16 -7.73
CA THR A 33 -2.01 20.17 -6.27
C THR A 33 -2.76 18.93 -5.82
N ILE A 34 -2.16 18.15 -4.92
CA ILE A 34 -2.69 16.89 -4.41
C ILE A 34 -2.97 17.04 -2.91
N GLY A 35 -4.23 16.91 -2.51
CA GLY A 35 -4.65 17.02 -1.12
C GLY A 35 -4.30 15.80 -0.26
N THR A 36 -4.78 15.80 0.98
CA THR A 36 -4.64 14.66 1.90
C THR A 36 -5.63 13.55 1.52
N PRO A 37 -5.18 12.31 1.33
CA PRO A 37 -6.06 11.18 1.04
C PRO A 37 -6.96 10.80 2.22
N ILE A 38 -8.14 10.28 1.92
CA ILE A 38 -9.11 9.70 2.85
C ILE A 38 -9.19 8.21 2.56
N ILE A 39 -9.20 7.38 3.62
CA ILE A 39 -9.25 5.92 3.52
C ILE A 39 -10.61 5.43 4.03
N GLN A 40 -11.29 4.60 3.25
CA GLN A 40 -12.57 3.99 3.61
C GLN A 40 -12.55 2.47 3.41
N PRO A 41 -12.91 1.67 4.44
CA PRO A 41 -13.22 2.10 5.81
C PRO A 41 -12.01 2.69 6.54
N SER A 42 -12.24 3.48 7.59
CA SER A 42 -11.15 4.03 8.44
C SER A 42 -10.33 2.93 9.11
N SER A 43 -10.89 1.73 9.23
CA SER A 43 -10.24 0.52 9.73
C SER A 43 -10.45 -0.63 8.75
N PRO A 44 -9.62 -0.76 7.69
CA PRO A 44 -9.72 -1.84 6.73
C PRO A 44 -9.50 -3.22 7.34
N THR A 45 -10.22 -4.21 6.82
CA THR A 45 -10.14 -5.61 7.27
C THR A 45 -9.28 -6.43 6.32
N TYR A 46 -8.74 -7.54 6.81
CA TYR A 46 -7.85 -8.43 6.03
C TYR A 46 -8.48 -9.03 4.77
N ASN A 47 -9.81 -9.02 4.66
CA ASN A 47 -10.58 -9.67 3.62
C ASN A 47 -11.30 -8.71 2.66
N ALA A 48 -11.18 -7.39 2.85
CA ALA A 48 -11.85 -6.41 2.02
C ALA A 48 -10.87 -5.34 1.51
N PRO A 49 -11.04 -4.83 0.28
CA PRO A 49 -10.24 -3.74 -0.23
C PRO A 49 -10.50 -2.44 0.53
N ALA A 50 -9.49 -1.58 0.61
CA ALA A 50 -9.61 -0.22 1.13
C ALA A 50 -9.72 0.77 -0.03
N THR A 51 -10.68 1.69 0.04
CA THR A 51 -10.80 2.79 -0.92
C THR A 51 -9.95 3.95 -0.46
N VAL A 52 -9.08 4.45 -1.34
CA VAL A 52 -8.36 5.69 -1.14
C VAL A 52 -8.95 6.75 -2.07
N SER A 53 -9.40 7.86 -1.48
CA SER A 53 -9.97 9.00 -2.19
C SER A 53 -9.12 10.24 -1.92
N VAL A 54 -8.76 11.00 -2.95
CA VAL A 54 -7.93 12.20 -2.80
C VAL A 54 -8.39 13.29 -3.74
N ASN A 55 -8.40 14.53 -3.25
CA ASN A 55 -8.69 15.70 -4.07
C ASN A 55 -7.44 16.08 -4.88
N VAL A 56 -7.58 16.23 -6.20
CA VAL A 56 -6.50 16.62 -7.12
C VAL A 56 -6.99 17.72 -8.04
N THR A 57 -6.30 18.86 -8.00
CA THR A 57 -6.62 20.04 -8.80
C THR A 57 -5.42 20.49 -9.63
N ASP A 58 -5.69 21.01 -10.83
CA ASP A 58 -4.69 21.65 -11.68
C ASP A 58 -5.32 22.92 -12.25
N GLN A 59 -4.59 24.04 -12.18
CA GLN A 59 -5.13 25.36 -12.51
C GLN A 59 -5.06 25.69 -14.01
N HIS A 60 -4.18 25.04 -14.77
CA HIS A 60 -3.78 25.53 -16.11
C HIS A 60 -4.03 24.54 -17.25
N SER A 61 -4.07 23.24 -16.96
CA SER A 61 -3.96 22.19 -17.98
C SER A 61 -4.80 20.95 -17.68
N SER A 62 -5.63 20.98 -16.65
CA SER A 62 -6.43 19.85 -16.14
C SER A 62 -5.59 18.67 -15.66
N VAL A 63 -6.21 17.74 -14.94
CA VAL A 63 -5.54 16.53 -14.44
C VAL A 63 -5.64 15.44 -15.50
N GLN A 64 -4.49 14.92 -15.95
CA GLN A 64 -4.40 13.86 -16.97
C GLN A 64 -4.58 12.47 -16.35
N ASN A 65 -3.80 12.15 -15.31
CA ASN A 65 -3.93 10.89 -14.60
C ASN A 65 -3.49 11.02 -13.14
N VAL A 66 -4.06 10.16 -12.31
CA VAL A 66 -3.71 10.04 -10.89
C VAL A 66 -3.40 8.59 -10.60
N THR A 67 -2.32 8.34 -9.87
CA THR A 67 -1.90 7.01 -9.48
C THR A 67 -1.60 6.96 -8.00
N ILE A 68 -1.86 5.82 -7.38
CA ILE A 68 -1.55 5.55 -5.98
C ILE A 68 -0.52 4.43 -5.97
N THR A 69 0.65 4.72 -5.44
CA THR A 69 1.71 3.72 -5.28
C THR A 69 1.79 3.32 -3.82
N TYR A 70 1.67 2.03 -3.54
CA TYR A 70 1.65 1.48 -2.19
C TYR A 70 2.65 0.33 -2.02
N THR A 71 2.95 0.03 -0.76
CA THR A 71 3.90 -1.00 -0.33
C THR A 71 3.31 -1.69 0.91
N THR A 72 3.66 -2.95 1.13
CA THR A 72 3.24 -3.72 2.33
C THR A 72 4.43 -4.12 3.20
N ASP A 73 5.63 -3.69 2.83
CA ASP A 73 6.93 -4.14 3.35
C ASP A 73 7.85 -2.96 3.70
N ASN A 74 7.29 -1.77 3.92
CA ASN A 74 8.01 -0.54 4.21
C ASN A 74 9.05 -0.17 3.14
N TRP A 75 8.67 -0.24 1.85
CA TRP A 75 9.49 0.17 0.71
C TRP A 75 10.79 -0.64 0.54
N LYS A 76 10.85 -1.87 1.05
CA LYS A 76 12.06 -2.69 1.02
C LYS A 76 12.28 -3.40 -0.31
N MET A 77 11.22 -3.97 -0.90
CA MET A 77 11.33 -4.82 -2.10
C MET A 77 10.28 -4.52 -3.14
N VAL A 78 9.00 -4.46 -2.76
CA VAL A 78 7.90 -4.43 -3.74
C VAL A 78 6.97 -3.25 -3.48
N ASN A 79 6.76 -2.44 -4.50
CA ASN A 79 5.68 -1.49 -4.57
C ASN A 79 4.73 -1.82 -5.71
N THR A 80 3.49 -1.38 -5.57
CA THR A 80 2.43 -1.58 -6.56
C THR A 80 1.81 -0.24 -6.87
N THR A 81 1.66 0.07 -8.16
CA THR A 81 1.02 1.29 -8.62
C THR A 81 -0.38 0.98 -9.17
N LEU A 82 -1.37 1.70 -8.65
CA LEU A 82 -2.76 1.61 -9.06
C LEU A 82 -3.14 2.89 -9.81
N LEU A 83 -3.82 2.73 -10.95
CA LEU A 83 -4.46 3.86 -11.62
C LEU A 83 -5.74 4.23 -10.88
N ALA A 84 -5.87 5.49 -10.48
CA ALA A 84 -7.07 6.01 -9.84
C ALA A 84 -8.07 6.48 -10.89
N SER A 85 -9.36 6.24 -10.62
CA SER A 85 -10.47 6.82 -11.38
C SER A 85 -10.64 8.29 -10.98
N TYR A 86 -10.42 9.21 -11.91
CA TYR A 86 -10.56 10.64 -11.65
C TYR A 86 -11.91 11.19 -12.11
N ASN A 87 -12.60 11.91 -11.23
CA ASN A 87 -13.80 12.67 -11.53
C ASN A 87 -13.47 14.16 -11.57
N ALA A 88 -13.48 14.77 -12.75
CA ALA A 88 -13.14 16.17 -12.94
C ALA A 88 -14.17 17.15 -12.31
N THR A 89 -15.43 16.73 -12.14
CA THR A 89 -16.48 17.57 -11.54
C THR A 89 -16.30 17.71 -10.03
N THR A 90 -15.95 16.62 -9.34
CA THR A 90 -15.69 16.63 -7.88
C THR A 90 -14.20 16.75 -7.55
N THR A 91 -13.36 16.88 -8.58
CA THR A 91 -11.89 16.89 -8.50
C THR A 91 -11.31 15.72 -7.72
N THR A 92 -12.04 14.59 -7.62
CA THR A 92 -11.68 13.47 -6.75
C THR A 92 -11.10 12.33 -7.56
N ALA A 93 -9.94 11.83 -7.15
CA ALA A 93 -9.36 10.58 -7.63
C ALA A 93 -9.61 9.45 -6.62
N THR A 94 -10.07 8.29 -7.10
CA THR A 94 -10.36 7.13 -6.25
C THR A 94 -9.66 5.86 -6.76
N ALA A 95 -9.06 5.09 -5.86
CA ALA A 95 -8.54 3.76 -6.18
C ALA A 95 -8.79 2.79 -5.03
N GLN A 96 -8.82 1.49 -5.33
CA GLN A 96 -8.98 0.43 -4.33
C GLN A 96 -7.68 -0.33 -4.14
N ILE A 97 -7.09 -0.22 -2.94
CA ILE A 97 -5.98 -1.06 -2.53
C ILE A 97 -6.57 -2.43 -2.14
N PRO A 98 -6.11 -3.54 -2.76
CA PRO A 98 -6.61 -4.87 -2.46
C PRO A 98 -6.51 -5.26 -0.99
N ALA A 99 -7.31 -6.25 -0.58
CA ALA A 99 -7.30 -6.80 0.77
C ALA A 99 -5.92 -7.36 1.14
N LEU A 100 -5.46 -7.09 2.36
CA LEU A 100 -4.21 -7.62 2.90
C LEU A 100 -4.49 -8.84 3.80
N ALA A 101 -4.51 -10.02 3.19
CA ALA A 101 -4.96 -11.26 3.83
C ALA A 101 -4.19 -11.64 5.11
N THR A 102 -2.91 -11.27 5.22
CA THR A 102 -2.08 -11.55 6.40
C THR A 102 -2.21 -10.50 7.49
N GLY A 103 -2.94 -9.41 7.24
CA GLY A 103 -2.79 -8.17 7.98
C GLY A 103 -1.42 -7.54 7.77
N GLY A 104 -1.17 -6.43 8.46
CA GLY A 104 0.07 -5.68 8.41
C GLY A 104 -0.14 -4.19 8.16
N HIS A 105 0.95 -3.51 7.82
CA HIS A 105 0.96 -2.08 7.55
C HIS A 105 1.04 -1.81 6.04
N ILE A 106 0.17 -0.93 5.55
CA ILE A 106 0.22 -0.43 4.18
C ILE A 106 0.69 1.01 4.24
N SER A 107 1.72 1.34 3.45
CA SER A 107 2.15 2.73 3.22
C SER A 107 2.00 3.09 1.75
N PHE A 108 1.62 4.32 1.45
CA PHE A 108 1.39 4.78 0.08
C PHE A 108 1.64 6.27 -0.11
N TYR A 109 1.77 6.67 -1.37
CA TYR A 109 1.76 8.06 -1.82
C TYR A 109 0.98 8.21 -3.12
N VAL A 110 0.65 9.46 -3.45
CA VAL A 110 -0.13 9.79 -4.64
C VAL A 110 0.74 10.55 -5.64
N VAL A 111 0.62 10.19 -6.91
CA VAL A 111 1.26 10.88 -8.04
C VAL A 111 0.18 11.31 -9.02
N ALA A 112 0.21 12.56 -9.45
CA ALA A 112 -0.67 13.06 -10.49
C ALA A 112 0.14 13.70 -11.62
N PHE A 113 -0.37 13.62 -12.83
CA PHE A 113 0.13 14.36 -13.97
C PHE A 113 -0.95 15.31 -14.47
N ASN A 114 -0.56 16.50 -14.90
CA ASN A 114 -1.46 17.41 -15.59
C ASN A 114 -1.47 17.19 -17.10
N GLY A 115 -2.32 17.91 -17.83
CA GLY A 115 -2.44 17.80 -19.29
C GLY A 115 -1.14 18.11 -20.05
N ASN A 116 -0.20 18.83 -19.42
CA ASN A 116 1.12 19.14 -19.96
C ASN A 116 2.19 18.09 -19.60
N GLY A 117 1.81 17.01 -18.90
CA GLY A 117 2.73 15.95 -18.47
C GLY A 117 3.60 16.32 -17.26
N ILE A 118 3.27 17.38 -16.53
CA ILE A 118 4.00 17.77 -15.32
C ILE A 118 3.56 16.90 -14.16
N LYS A 119 4.54 16.33 -13.46
CA LYS A 119 4.34 15.45 -12.31
C LYS A 119 4.20 16.22 -11.00
N GLY A 120 3.11 16.00 -10.29
CA GLY A 120 2.91 16.32 -8.87
C GLY A 120 3.01 15.06 -8.00
N VAL A 121 3.56 15.20 -6.79
CA VAL A 121 3.68 14.09 -5.82
C VAL A 121 3.24 14.58 -4.45
N ASN A 122 2.40 13.81 -3.78
CA ASN A 122 2.15 13.95 -2.35
C ASN A 122 2.51 12.65 -1.64
N ASN A 123 3.68 12.65 -1.01
CA ASN A 123 4.24 11.57 -0.21
C ASN A 123 4.24 11.93 1.30
N ASN A 124 3.36 12.83 1.73
CA ASN A 124 3.28 13.28 3.12
C ASN A 124 4.64 13.75 3.67
N SER A 125 5.36 14.58 2.90
CA SER A 125 6.70 15.09 3.25
C SER A 125 7.74 13.99 3.54
N GLY A 126 7.59 12.82 2.92
CA GLY A 126 8.48 11.67 3.09
C GLY A 126 8.03 10.67 4.15
N SER A 127 7.01 10.99 4.96
CA SER A 127 6.44 10.07 5.94
C SER A 127 5.48 9.04 5.34
N TYR A 128 5.01 9.28 4.11
CA TYR A 128 3.95 8.53 3.45
C TYR A 128 2.61 8.57 4.20
N PHE A 129 1.53 8.18 3.52
CA PHE A 129 0.25 7.89 4.15
C PHE A 129 0.18 6.39 4.45
N GLY A 130 -0.66 5.97 5.39
CA GLY A 130 -0.77 4.55 5.69
C GLY A 130 -1.89 4.20 6.64
N TYR A 131 -2.13 2.90 6.77
CA TYR A 131 -3.09 2.32 7.69
C TYR A 131 -2.69 0.89 8.04
N ASP A 132 -3.18 0.43 9.20
CA ASP A 132 -2.97 -0.93 9.68
C ASP A 132 -4.19 -1.80 9.38
N VAL A 133 -3.92 -3.06 9.03
CA VAL A 133 -4.91 -4.10 8.81
C VAL A 133 -4.70 -5.18 9.86
N ALA A 134 -5.72 -5.45 10.66
CA ALA A 134 -5.67 -6.52 11.65
C ALA A 134 -5.52 -7.88 10.95
N ALA A 135 -4.61 -8.71 11.46
CA ALA A 135 -4.45 -10.07 10.97
C ALA A 135 -5.73 -10.90 11.19
N PRO A 136 -6.01 -11.89 10.33
CA PRO A 136 -7.12 -12.80 10.53
C PRO A 136 -7.00 -13.54 11.88
N PRO A 137 -8.13 -13.88 12.53
CA PRO A 137 -8.10 -14.72 13.73
C PRO A 137 -7.38 -16.03 13.42
N SER A 138 -6.47 -16.44 14.31
CA SER A 138 -5.83 -17.75 14.20
C SER A 138 -6.87 -18.84 14.45
N LEU A 139 -7.21 -19.61 13.42
CA LEU A 139 -8.02 -20.81 13.59
C LEU A 139 -7.14 -21.84 14.29
N ILE A 140 -7.32 -21.99 15.60
CA ILE A 140 -6.79 -23.16 16.31
C ILE A 140 -7.59 -24.34 15.79
N THR A 141 -7.07 -24.95 14.73
CA THR A 141 -7.65 -26.18 14.19
C THR A 141 -7.37 -27.24 15.23
N THR A 142 -8.35 -27.51 16.10
CA THR A 142 -8.31 -28.63 17.03
C THR A 142 -8.01 -29.88 16.21
N THR A 143 -6.76 -30.35 16.32
CA THR A 143 -6.26 -31.54 15.66
C THR A 143 -7.28 -32.65 15.84
N ASN A 144 -7.68 -33.22 14.70
CA ASN A 144 -8.80 -34.14 14.56
C ASN A 144 -8.93 -35.12 15.74
N GLY A 145 -10.14 -35.28 16.29
CA GLY A 145 -10.39 -36.10 17.47
C GLY A 145 -9.85 -37.53 17.41
N TRP A 146 -9.65 -38.10 16.21
CA TRP A 146 -9.03 -39.41 16.03
C TRP A 146 -7.54 -39.45 16.44
N ILE A 147 -6.79 -38.36 16.30
CA ILE A 147 -5.40 -38.25 16.76
C ILE A 147 -5.37 -38.24 18.30
N VAL A 148 -6.27 -37.47 18.93
CA VAL A 148 -6.40 -37.43 20.40
C VAL A 148 -6.87 -38.79 20.94
N THR A 149 -7.81 -39.44 20.26
CA THR A 149 -8.30 -40.78 20.63
C THR A 149 -7.20 -41.83 20.49
N GLY A 150 -6.38 -41.76 19.43
CA GLY A 150 -5.24 -42.65 19.23
C GLY A 150 -4.18 -42.52 20.33
N ILE A 151 -3.90 -41.30 20.82
CA ILE A 151 -2.98 -41.06 21.93
C ILE A 151 -3.51 -41.67 23.24
N ILE A 152 -4.81 -41.52 23.53
CA ILE A 152 -5.45 -42.07 24.75
C ILE A 152 -5.51 -43.61 24.69
N LEU A 153 -5.87 -44.21 23.55
CA LEU A 153 -5.88 -45.67 23.42
C LEU A 153 -4.47 -46.28 23.50
N GLY A 154 -3.48 -45.64 22.88
CA GLY A 154 -2.09 -46.11 22.91
C GLY A 154 -1.50 -46.10 24.33
N SER A 155 -1.81 -45.08 25.12
CA SER A 155 -1.34 -44.97 26.51
C SER A 155 -2.03 -45.98 27.44
N LEU A 156 -3.33 -46.25 27.26
CA LEU A 156 -4.04 -47.28 28.02
C LEU A 156 -3.54 -48.71 27.69
N GLY A 157 -3.27 -48.99 26.41
CA GLY A 157 -2.76 -50.27 25.94
C GLY A 157 -1.36 -50.59 26.49
N ALA A 158 -0.45 -49.60 26.48
CA ALA A 158 0.88 -49.75 27.06
C ALA A 158 0.83 -50.03 28.58
N PHE A 159 -0.10 -49.40 29.30
CA PHE A 159 -0.30 -49.63 30.73
C PHE A 159 -0.80 -51.05 31.02
N ALA A 160 -1.74 -51.56 30.23
CA ALA A 160 -2.25 -52.92 30.37
C ALA A 160 -1.16 -53.98 30.11
N VAL A 161 -0.33 -53.78 29.09
CA VAL A 161 0.79 -54.69 28.77
C VAL A 161 1.85 -54.66 29.86
N ALA A 162 2.21 -53.48 30.37
CA ALA A 162 3.15 -53.34 31.47
C ALA A 162 2.63 -54.03 32.75
N ALA A 163 1.37 -53.80 33.13
CA ALA A 163 0.76 -54.42 34.30
C ALA A 163 0.74 -55.96 34.18
N LEU A 164 0.42 -56.50 33.01
CA LEU A 164 0.37 -57.94 32.77
C LEU A 164 1.76 -58.58 32.82
N HIS A 165 2.79 -57.86 32.36
CA HIS A 165 4.18 -58.29 32.47
C HIS A 165 4.67 -58.29 33.93
N PHE A 166 4.29 -57.29 34.73
CA PHE A 166 4.58 -57.26 36.17
C PHE A 166 3.83 -58.36 36.95
N LEU A 167 2.58 -58.66 36.60
CA LEU A 167 1.79 -59.73 37.21
C LEU A 167 2.35 -61.13 36.88
N ARG A 168 2.92 -61.33 35.69
CA ARG A 168 3.61 -62.58 35.31
C ARG A 168 4.91 -62.82 36.08
N LYS A 169 5.55 -61.76 36.60
CA LYS A 169 6.78 -61.84 37.41
C LYS A 169 6.49 -61.99 38.91
N ARG A 170 5.44 -62.72 39.32
CA ARG A 170 5.33 -63.10 40.74
C ARG A 170 6.43 -64.11 41.10
N PRO A 171 7.22 -63.88 42.17
CA PRO A 171 8.24 -64.84 42.61
C PRO A 171 7.55 -66.11 43.11
N ARG A 172 8.09 -67.27 42.73
CA ARG A 172 7.71 -68.56 43.34
C ARG A 172 7.90 -68.43 44.86
N THR A 173 6.81 -68.59 45.60
CA THR A 173 6.83 -68.74 47.05
C THR A 173 7.69 -69.94 47.40
N SER A 174 8.90 -69.67 47.93
CA SER A 174 9.70 -70.68 48.61
C SER A 174 9.03 -70.96 49.95
N SER A 175 8.28 -72.05 50.04
CA SER A 175 7.81 -72.62 51.29
C SER A 175 9.02 -73.02 52.14
N HIS A 176 9.23 -72.34 53.26
CA HIS A 176 10.23 -72.68 54.26
C HIS A 176 9.64 -73.76 55.19
N PRO A 177 10.28 -74.94 55.34
CA PRO A 177 9.79 -75.96 56.25
C PRO A 177 10.22 -75.64 57.69
N THR A 178 9.29 -75.89 58.60
CA THR A 178 9.42 -75.81 60.05
C THR A 178 10.46 -76.78 60.60
N ASN A 179 11.31 -76.29 61.51
CA ASN A 179 11.75 -77.01 62.71
C ASN A 179 12.00 -75.98 63.82
#